data_AF-A0A0R2HME9-F1
#
_entry.id   AF-A0A0R2HME9-F1
#
_cell.length_a   1.000
_cell.length_b   1.000
_cell.length_c   1.000
_cell.angle_alpha   90.00
_cell.angle_beta   90.00
_cell.angle_gamma   90.00
#
_symmetry.space_group_name_H-M   'P 1'
#
loop_
_entity.id
_entity.type
_entity.pdbx_description
1 polymer ?
#
loop_
_entity_poly.entity_id
_entity_poly.type
_entity_poly.pdbx_seq_one_letter_code
_entity_poly.pdbx_strand_id
1 'polypeptide(L)'
;MFKKLKNKKGFTLIEIIVVIVILAVLMAVAVPSVMSYMNEGKNAKYQTVARAVLIDAQTQYAKAVADGKDENAAKQAAQSYIDNKTYTGVNDVKETAITVSGGTDAAEKDIQKVVCKIQIESDGPTKEVTIDTNKKVEVKDA
;
A
#
# COMPACT_ATOMS: atom_id res chain seq x y z
N MET A 1 -36.50 -54.26 32.23
CA MET A 1 -35.53 -53.14 32.18
C MET A 1 -34.84 -53.18 30.81
N PHE A 2 -35.25 -52.35 29.85
CA PHE A 2 -34.71 -52.38 28.48
C PHE A 2 -33.41 -51.59 28.40
N LYS A 3 -32.30 -52.29 28.18
CA LYS A 3 -30.97 -51.70 28.01
C LYS A 3 -30.85 -51.17 26.57
N LYS A 4 -30.95 -49.85 26.39
CA LYS A 4 -30.70 -49.19 25.10
C LYS A 4 -29.27 -49.46 24.63
N LEU A 5 -29.11 -50.24 23.57
CA LEU A 5 -27.86 -50.37 22.83
C LEU A 5 -27.59 -49.04 22.12
N LYS A 6 -26.49 -48.37 22.48
CA LYS A 6 -26.06 -47.14 21.83
C LYS A 6 -25.57 -47.46 20.41
N ASN A 7 -26.30 -46.98 19.40
CA ASN A 7 -25.85 -46.98 18.00
C ASN A 7 -24.57 -46.15 17.86
N LYS A 8 -23.41 -46.80 17.81
CA LYS A 8 -22.17 -46.14 17.41
C LYS A 8 -22.18 -45.97 15.89
N LYS A 9 -22.76 -44.87 15.39
CA LYS A 9 -22.48 -44.37 14.04
C LYS A 9 -21.07 -43.77 14.06
N GLY A 10 -20.07 -44.64 13.90
CA GLY A 10 -18.69 -44.22 13.72
C GLY A 10 -18.51 -43.70 12.31
N PHE A 11 -17.90 -42.51 12.19
CA PHE A 11 -17.41 -41.96 10.93
C PHE A 11 -16.37 -42.94 10.35
N THR A 12 -16.47 -43.29 9.07
CA THR A 12 -15.51 -44.21 8.48
C THR A 12 -14.23 -43.46 8.13
N LEU A 13 -13.07 -44.14 8.24
CA LEU A 13 -11.79 -43.54 7.86
C LEU A 13 -11.77 -43.12 6.38
N ILE A 14 -12.48 -43.88 5.52
CA ILE A 14 -12.56 -43.58 4.09
C ILE A 14 -13.29 -42.25 3.83
N GLU A 15 -14.33 -41.92 4.60
CA GLU A 15 -15.05 -40.64 4.47
C GLU A 15 -14.15 -39.45 4.80
N ILE A 16 -13.24 -39.57 5.78
CA ILE A 16 -12.27 -38.51 6.07
C ILE A 16 -11.24 -38.39 4.95
N ILE A 17 -10.71 -39.51 4.44
CA ILE A 17 -9.68 -39.50 3.38
C ILE A 17 -10.20 -38.85 2.11
N VAL A 18 -11.42 -39.18 1.68
CA VAL A 18 -12.01 -38.59 0.47
C VAL A 18 -12.19 -37.07 0.63
N VAL A 19 -12.63 -36.62 1.80
CA VAL A 19 -12.83 -35.18 2.07
C VAL A 19 -11.51 -34.41 2.05
N ILE A 20 -10.45 -34.90 2.70
CA ILE A 20 -9.14 -34.21 2.69
C ILE A 20 -8.53 -34.16 1.28
N VAL A 21 -8.74 -35.19 0.45
CA VAL A 21 -8.27 -35.21 -0.94
C VAL A 21 -8.97 -34.13 -1.76
N ILE A 22 -10.30 -34.02 -1.63
CA ILE A 22 -11.06 -32.96 -2.32
C ILE A 22 -10.62 -31.58 -1.83
N LEU A 23 -10.47 -31.38 -0.52
CA LEU A 23 -9.99 -30.11 0.04
C LEU A 23 -8.58 -29.75 -0.44
N ALA A 24 -7.68 -30.73 -0.57
CA ALA A 24 -6.33 -30.50 -1.09
C ALA A 24 -6.35 -29.95 -2.53
N VAL A 25 -7.18 -30.54 -3.41
CA VAL A 25 -7.34 -30.08 -4.79
C VAL A 25 -7.94 -28.66 -4.85
N LEU A 26 -8.97 -28.39 -4.04
CA LEU A 26 -9.58 -27.06 -3.97
C LEU A 26 -8.59 -26.00 -3.46
N MET A 27 -7.81 -26.32 -2.41
CA MET A 27 -6.80 -25.41 -1.88
C MET A 27 -5.70 -25.11 -2.90
N ALA A 28 -5.28 -26.09 -3.71
CA ALA A 28 -4.26 -25.90 -4.73
C ALA A 28 -4.63 -24.79 -5.75
N VAL A 29 -5.91 -24.63 -6.07
CA VAL A 29 -6.39 -23.58 -6.98
C VAL A 29 -6.79 -22.30 -6.24
N ALA A 30 -7.40 -22.42 -5.07
CA ALA A 30 -7.90 -21.26 -4.32
C ALA A 30 -6.78 -20.38 -3.75
N VAL A 31 -5.72 -20.98 -3.20
CA VAL A 31 -4.61 -20.26 -2.56
C VAL A 31 -3.91 -19.26 -3.50
N PRO A 32 -3.44 -19.63 -4.71
CA PRO A 32 -2.80 -18.66 -5.61
C PRO A 32 -3.76 -17.55 -6.05
N SER A 33 -5.04 -17.88 -6.29
CA SER A 33 -6.04 -16.89 -6.69
C SER A 33 -6.28 -15.85 -5.59
N VAL A 34 -6.47 -16.29 -4.34
CA VAL A 34 -6.65 -15.38 -3.19
C VAL A 34 -5.41 -14.51 -2.97
N MET A 35 -4.20 -15.08 -3.10
CA MET A 35 -2.95 -14.31 -2.99
C MET A 35 -2.85 -13.23 -4.08
N SER A 36 -3.25 -13.51 -5.32
CA SER A 36 -3.28 -12.50 -6.39
C SER A 36 -4.21 -11.35 -6.02
N TYR A 37 -5.46 -11.66 -5.63
CA TYR A 37 -6.44 -10.64 -5.26
C TYR A 37 -5.98 -9.77 -4.09
N MET A 38 -5.31 -10.36 -3.10
CA MET A 38 -4.71 -9.60 -2.00
C MET A 38 -3.60 -8.66 -2.51
N ASN A 39 -2.77 -9.10 -3.45
CA ASN A 39 -1.72 -8.28 -4.05
C ASN A 39 -2.29 -7.15 -4.90
N GLU A 40 -3.33 -7.37 -5.71
CA GLU A 40 -4.02 -6.31 -6.43
C GLU A 40 -4.63 -5.28 -5.47
N GLY A 41 -5.24 -5.74 -4.37
CA GLY A 41 -5.76 -4.87 -3.32
C GLY A 41 -4.67 -4.02 -2.66
N LYS A 42 -3.51 -4.61 -2.37
CA LYS A 42 -2.33 -3.88 -1.87
C LYS A 42 -1.83 -2.86 -2.90
N ASN A 43 -1.78 -3.21 -4.18
CA ASN A 43 -1.37 -2.28 -5.24
C ASN A 43 -2.34 -1.09 -5.38
N ALA A 44 -3.64 -1.32 -5.29
CA ALA A 44 -4.64 -0.25 -5.29
C ALA A 44 -4.48 0.69 -4.09
N LYS A 45 -4.11 0.17 -2.91
CA LYS A 45 -3.77 0.98 -1.73
C LYS A 45 -2.55 1.87 -1.99
N TYR A 46 -1.45 1.31 -2.51
CA TYR A 46 -0.26 2.08 -2.86
C TYR A 46 -0.59 3.24 -3.82
N GLN A 47 -1.39 2.97 -4.86
CA GLN A 47 -1.81 4.03 -5.80
C GLN A 47 -2.69 5.11 -5.16
N THR A 48 -3.57 4.73 -4.24
CA THR A 48 -4.45 5.68 -3.55
C THR A 48 -3.65 6.58 -2.62
N VAL A 49 -2.73 6.01 -1.83
CA VAL A 49 -1.86 6.78 -0.94
C VAL A 49 -0.89 7.64 -1.73
N ALA A 50 -0.29 7.14 -2.80
CA ALA A 50 0.59 7.93 -3.65
C ALA A 50 -0.09 9.19 -4.22
N ARG A 51 -1.37 9.09 -4.61
CA ARG A 51 -2.16 10.25 -5.05
C ARG A 51 -2.38 11.26 -3.93
N ALA A 52 -2.67 10.78 -2.71
CA ALA A 52 -2.80 11.64 -1.55
C ALA A 52 -1.48 12.36 -1.24
N VAL A 53 -0.36 11.63 -1.25
CA VAL A 53 0.99 12.15 -1.06
C VAL A 53 1.32 13.23 -2.09
N LEU A 54 0.99 13.04 -3.38
CA LEU A 54 1.20 14.06 -4.41
C LEU A 54 0.43 15.35 -4.11
N ILE A 55 -0.84 15.24 -3.71
CA ILE A 55 -1.68 16.41 -3.37
C ILE A 55 -1.14 17.13 -2.13
N ASP A 56 -0.74 16.38 -1.10
CA ASP A 56 -0.12 16.94 0.10
C ASP A 56 1.20 17.62 -0.24
N ALA A 57 2.04 17.00 -1.07
CA ALA A 57 3.29 17.58 -1.54
C ALA A 57 3.04 18.93 -2.24
N GLN A 58 2.11 18.97 -3.19
CA GLN A 58 1.78 20.18 -3.95
C GLN A 58 1.25 21.28 -3.03
N THR A 59 0.34 20.92 -2.12
CA THR A 59 -0.27 21.86 -1.18
C THR A 59 0.76 22.45 -0.23
N GLN A 60 1.65 21.62 0.31
CA GLN A 60 2.66 22.09 1.27
C GLN A 60 3.80 22.84 0.60
N TYR A 61 4.19 22.43 -0.61
CA TYR A 61 5.15 23.19 -1.40
C TYR A 61 4.62 24.58 -1.72
N ALA A 62 3.39 24.70 -2.24
CA ALA A 62 2.78 25.98 -2.56
C ALA A 62 2.64 26.89 -1.32
N LYS A 63 2.25 26.34 -0.16
CA LYS A 63 2.21 27.09 1.10
C LYS A 63 3.58 27.60 1.52
N ALA A 64 4.59 26.73 1.50
CA ALA A 64 5.95 27.10 1.89
C ALA A 64 6.54 28.20 0.98
N VAL A 65 6.27 28.13 -0.32
CA VAL A 65 6.68 29.17 -1.28
C VAL A 65 5.91 30.47 -1.04
N ALA A 66 4.60 30.41 -0.75
CA ALA A 66 3.82 31.60 -0.38
C ALA A 66 4.33 32.27 0.91
N ASP A 67 4.91 31.49 1.83
CA ASP A 67 5.58 31.99 3.04
C ASP A 67 7.00 32.55 2.75
N GLY A 68 7.42 32.60 1.49
CA GLY A 68 8.70 33.18 1.06
C GLY A 68 9.90 32.23 1.16
N LYS A 69 9.68 30.92 1.32
CA LYS A 69 10.78 29.95 1.33
C LYS A 69 11.32 29.71 -0.08
N ASP A 70 12.63 29.51 -0.17
CA ASP A 70 13.27 29.04 -1.40
C ASP A 70 12.86 27.61 -1.76
N GLU A 71 13.23 27.17 -2.95
CA GLU A 71 12.89 25.84 -3.48
C GLU A 71 13.28 24.70 -2.55
N ASN A 72 14.47 24.73 -1.97
CA ASN A 72 14.99 23.64 -1.15
C ASN A 72 14.30 23.60 0.21
N ALA A 73 14.06 24.77 0.81
CA ALA A 73 13.32 24.89 2.05
C ALA A 73 11.83 24.51 1.88
N ALA A 74 11.23 24.83 0.73
CA ALA A 74 9.86 24.43 0.41
C ALA A 74 9.73 22.92 0.17
N LYS A 75 10.68 22.29 -0.54
CA LYS A 75 10.75 20.83 -0.68
C LYS A 75 10.87 20.15 0.68
N GLN A 76 11.80 20.59 1.52
CA GLN A 76 12.00 19.99 2.85
C GLN A 76 10.76 20.11 3.74
N ALA A 77 10.07 21.25 3.70
CA ALA A 77 8.82 21.44 4.44
C ALA A 77 7.74 20.45 3.98
N ALA A 78 7.57 20.27 2.67
CA ALA A 78 6.63 19.30 2.12
C ALA A 78 7.03 17.85 2.45
N GLN A 79 8.31 17.50 2.33
CA GLN A 79 8.84 16.17 2.68
C GLN A 79 8.59 15.85 4.15
N SER A 80 8.96 16.76 5.05
CA SER A 80 8.77 16.57 6.49
C SER A 80 7.29 16.47 6.86
N TYR A 81 6.41 17.22 6.19
CA TYR A 81 4.98 17.07 6.41
C TYR A 81 4.48 15.68 6.01
N ILE A 82 4.90 15.18 4.85
CA ILE A 82 4.50 13.86 4.35
C ILE A 82 5.03 12.75 5.25
N ASP A 83 6.32 12.79 5.59
CA ASP A 83 7.00 11.76 6.39
C ASP A 83 6.45 11.63 7.82
N ASN A 84 5.81 12.69 8.33
CA ASN A 84 5.18 12.70 9.66
C ASN A 84 3.65 12.55 9.62
N LYS A 85 3.03 12.56 8.44
CA LYS A 85 1.58 12.44 8.31
C LYS A 85 1.17 10.97 8.27
N THR A 86 0.15 10.62 9.05
CA THR A 86 -0.47 9.30 8.95
C THR A 86 -1.44 9.25 7.77
N TYR A 87 -1.28 8.25 6.91
CA TYR A 87 -2.18 7.97 5.79
C TYR A 87 -3.07 6.76 6.12
N THR A 88 -4.35 6.85 5.76
CA THR A 88 -5.29 5.74 6.03
C THR A 88 -4.95 4.53 5.17
N GLY A 89 -4.93 3.35 5.80
CA GLY A 89 -4.75 2.07 5.09
C GLY A 89 -3.30 1.68 4.82
N VAL A 90 -2.34 2.43 5.38
CA VAL A 90 -0.90 2.10 5.42
C VAL A 90 -0.39 2.27 6.84
N ASN A 91 0.71 1.59 7.16
CA ASN A 91 1.44 1.78 8.41
C ASN A 91 2.27 3.07 8.37
N ASP A 92 2.96 3.29 7.25
CA ASP A 92 3.93 4.37 7.16
C ASP A 92 4.15 4.88 5.73
N VAL A 93 4.53 6.15 5.63
CA VAL A 93 5.00 6.81 4.40
C VAL A 93 6.21 7.64 4.78
N LYS A 94 7.39 7.28 4.27
CA LYS A 94 8.68 7.86 4.67
C LYS A 94 9.64 8.04 3.50
N GLU A 95 10.78 8.66 3.79
CA GLU A 95 11.88 8.85 2.86
C GLU A 95 11.40 9.51 1.57
N THR A 96 10.57 10.55 1.73
CA THR A 96 9.96 11.23 0.59
C THR A 96 10.98 12.08 -0.15
N ALA A 97 11.11 11.91 -1.46
CA ALA A 97 11.89 12.75 -2.37
C ALA A 97 10.97 13.48 -3.35
N ILE A 98 11.08 14.80 -3.41
CA ILE A 98 10.25 15.65 -4.27
C ILE A 98 11.11 16.27 -5.37
N THR A 99 10.72 16.04 -6.63
CA THR A 99 11.30 16.72 -7.80
C THR A 99 10.33 17.79 -8.27
N VAL A 100 10.85 19.01 -8.42
CA VAL A 100 10.12 20.15 -8.98
C VAL A 100 10.79 20.59 -10.28
N SER A 101 10.03 21.16 -11.21
CA SER A 101 10.57 21.82 -12.39
C SER A 101 9.72 23.04 -12.74
N GLY A 102 10.26 23.92 -13.58
CA GLY A 102 9.61 25.16 -13.97
C GLY A 102 10.63 26.28 -14.14
N GLY A 103 10.19 27.51 -13.88
CA GLY A 103 10.98 28.71 -14.03
C GLY A 103 12.19 28.82 -13.10
N THR A 104 12.71 30.03 -12.93
CA THR A 104 13.96 30.22 -12.17
C THR A 104 13.69 30.27 -10.67
N ASP A 105 12.55 30.85 -10.30
CA ASP A 105 12.15 31.06 -8.92
C ASP A 105 11.24 29.94 -8.40
N ALA A 106 11.24 29.71 -7.09
CA ALA A 106 10.43 28.68 -6.46
C ALA A 106 8.91 28.84 -6.72
N ALA A 107 8.44 30.08 -6.90
CA ALA A 107 7.05 30.39 -7.24
C ALA A 107 6.64 30.00 -8.66
N GLU A 108 7.61 29.78 -9.54
CA GLU A 108 7.39 29.38 -10.94
C GLU A 108 7.60 27.88 -11.15
N LYS A 109 7.90 27.14 -10.07
CA LYS A 109 8.15 25.70 -10.10
C LYS A 109 6.97 24.94 -9.55
N ASP A 110 6.66 23.84 -10.21
CA ASP A 110 5.65 22.88 -9.81
C ASP A 110 6.28 21.53 -9.50
N ILE A 111 5.66 20.78 -8.58
CA ILE A 111 6.03 19.39 -8.33
C ILE A 111 5.78 18.57 -9.59
N GLN A 112 6.80 17.85 -10.06
CA GLN A 112 6.71 16.93 -11.19
C GLN A 112 6.64 15.47 -10.80
N LYS A 113 7.35 15.12 -9.74
CA LYS A 113 7.52 13.74 -9.30
C LYS A 113 7.69 13.69 -7.79
N VAL A 114 7.03 12.73 -7.17
CA VAL A 114 7.23 12.39 -5.76
C VAL A 114 7.57 10.92 -5.67
N VAL A 115 8.68 10.61 -5.01
CA VAL A 115 9.08 9.24 -4.65
C VAL A 115 8.95 9.12 -3.15
N CYS A 116 8.35 8.04 -2.65
CA CYS A 116 8.24 7.78 -1.23
C CYS A 116 8.26 6.28 -0.97
N LYS A 117 8.67 5.90 0.24
CA LYS A 117 8.59 4.53 0.72
C LYS A 117 7.31 4.34 1.50
N ILE A 118 6.47 3.39 1.06
CA ILE A 118 5.20 3.08 1.69
C ILE A 118 5.25 1.69 2.29
N GLN A 119 4.84 1.58 3.56
CA GLN A 119 4.71 0.30 4.26
C GLN A 119 3.23 0.08 4.61
N ILE A 120 2.61 -1.01 4.12
CA ILE A 120 1.18 -1.28 4.40
C ILE A 120 0.99 -1.95 5.77
N GLU A 121 1.90 -2.84 6.15
CA GLU A 121 1.83 -3.66 7.36
C GLU A 121 3.06 -3.36 8.23
N SER A 122 2.92 -3.30 9.56
CA SER A 122 4.01 -2.88 10.46
C SER A 122 5.28 -3.72 10.38
N ASP A 123 5.15 -5.00 10.04
CA ASP A 123 6.27 -5.95 9.86
C ASP A 123 6.37 -6.41 8.40
N GLY A 124 5.69 -5.70 7.50
CA GLY A 124 5.62 -6.01 6.08
C GLY A 124 6.71 -5.32 5.26
N PRO A 125 6.90 -5.74 4.00
CA PRO A 125 7.89 -5.13 3.12
C PRO A 125 7.51 -3.69 2.80
N THR A 126 8.51 -2.83 2.80
CA THR A 126 8.41 -1.45 2.32
C THR A 126 8.54 -1.45 0.80
N LYS A 127 7.66 -0.71 0.11
CA LYS A 127 7.73 -0.53 -1.34
C LYS A 127 8.03 0.92 -1.69
N GLU A 128 8.89 1.13 -2.66
CA GLU A 128 9.12 2.44 -3.24
C GLU A 128 7.99 2.74 -4.23
N VAL A 129 7.32 3.88 -4.03
CA VAL A 129 6.25 4.34 -4.89
C VAL A 129 6.63 5.69 -5.48
N THR A 130 6.72 5.71 -6.80
CA THR A 130 6.92 6.92 -7.60
C THR A 130 5.59 7.35 -8.20
N ILE A 131 5.24 8.62 -8.02
CA ILE A 131 4.09 9.25 -8.69
C ILE A 131 4.53 10.50 -9.42
N ASP A 132 4.17 10.56 -10.70
CA ASP A 132 4.42 11.72 -11.56
C ASP A 132 3.15 12.54 -11.76
N THR A 133 3.30 13.81 -12.16
CA THR A 133 2.19 14.73 -12.52
C THR A 133 1.27 14.21 -13.61
N ASN A 134 1.77 13.33 -14.46
CA ASN A 134 0.98 12.58 -15.44
C ASN A 134 0.07 11.51 -14.80
N LYS A 135 -0.02 11.47 -13.47
CA LYS A 135 -0.76 10.49 -12.66
C LYS A 135 -0.31 9.04 -12.88
N LYS A 136 0.88 8.86 -13.46
CA LYS A 136 1.53 7.56 -13.59
C LYS A 136 2.10 7.19 -12.23
N VAL A 137 1.66 6.06 -11.68
CA VAL A 137 2.15 5.51 -10.42
C VAL A 137 2.95 4.26 -10.73
N GLU A 138 4.21 4.22 -10.29
CA GLU A 138 5.07 3.05 -10.36
C GLU A 138 5.37 2.57 -8.94
N VAL A 139 5.14 1.28 -8.68
CA VAL A 139 5.43 0.64 -7.39
C VAL A 139 6.55 -0.37 -7.61
N LYS A 140 7.65 -0.22 -6.90
CA LYS A 140 8.84 -1.08 -6.94
C LYS A 140 9.14 -1.61 -5.55
N ASP A 141 9.82 -2.75 -5.48
CA ASP A 141 10.36 -3.22 -4.21
C ASP A 141 11.55 -2.30 -3.83
N ALA A 142 11.60 -1.88 -2.56
CA ALA A 142 12.55 -0.89 -2.04
C ALA A 142 13.94 -1.49 -1.78
#